data_AF-A0A9Q1J687-F1
#
_entry.id   AF-A0A9Q1J687-F1
#
_cell.length_a   1.000
_cell.length_b   1.000
_cell.length_c   1.000
_cell.angle_alpha   90.00
_cell.angle_beta   90.00
_cell.angle_gamma   90.00
#
_symmetry.space_group_name_H-M   'P 1'
#
loop_
_entity.id
_entity.type
_entity.pdbx_description
1 polymer ?
#
loop_
_entity_poly.entity_id
_entity_poly.type
_entity_poly.pdbx_seq_one_letter_code
_entity_poly.pdbx_strand_id
1 'polypeptide(L)'
;MSDISEDENEISFTVKFLGRVEVFHSEGLQVLTEAAGVLKSPDKGTEEKTKKNKVSLFLSVSGVDILEHKTKFMLYTCPLSTISFCGVHQTMPNLFGFVAKHPAADMNHCYLLQSKKFSHLLVSIIGDAFQACRREEGVNSHRDLVVEALRHKNKVLQKENKELKKRLAALLGNGAERTDSQSAVRVHAEDDNAPLLRNEYIQQKA
;
A
#
# COMPACT_ATOMS: atom_id res chain seq x y z
N MET A 1 -29.51 16.92 5.38
CA MET A 1 -28.64 15.77 5.06
C MET A 1 -27.31 16.09 5.69
N SER A 2 -26.98 15.40 6.77
CA SER A 2 -25.70 15.51 7.45
C SER A 2 -24.67 14.71 6.67
N ASP A 3 -23.63 15.39 6.20
CA ASP A 3 -22.42 14.79 5.62
C ASP A 3 -21.86 13.77 6.61
N ILE A 4 -21.99 12.49 6.27
CA ILE A 4 -21.24 11.41 6.92
C ILE A 4 -19.91 11.38 6.17
N SER A 5 -18.93 12.09 6.71
CA SER A 5 -17.54 12.09 6.23
C SER A 5 -16.97 10.69 6.25
N GLU A 6 -16.33 10.25 5.17
CA GLU A 6 -15.63 8.97 4.98
C GLU A 6 -14.37 8.80 5.88
N ASP A 7 -14.30 9.51 7.01
CA ASP A 7 -13.14 9.56 7.92
C ASP A 7 -13.26 8.58 9.11
N GLU A 8 -14.14 7.57 9.04
CA GLU A 8 -14.45 6.71 10.19
C GLU A 8 -13.37 5.67 10.55
N ASN A 9 -12.22 5.64 9.87
CA ASN A 9 -11.20 4.60 10.09
C ASN A 9 -9.78 5.12 10.41
N GLU A 10 -9.63 6.40 10.76
CA GLU A 10 -8.35 6.98 11.11
C GLU A 10 -8.18 7.13 12.64
N ILE A 11 -7.10 6.57 13.19
CA ILE A 11 -6.77 6.68 14.62
C ILE A 11 -5.61 7.65 14.79
N SER A 12 -5.77 8.69 15.61
CA SER A 12 -4.73 9.69 15.84
C SER A 12 -4.20 9.69 17.27
N PHE A 13 -2.87 9.85 17.41
CA PHE A 13 -2.18 9.92 18.68
C PHE A 13 -1.24 11.11 18.73
N THR A 14 -1.23 11.79 19.86
CA THR A 14 -0.27 12.86 20.10
C THR A 14 0.95 12.30 20.82
N VAL A 15 2.10 12.34 20.15
CA VAL A 15 3.35 11.74 20.64
C VAL A 15 4.52 12.71 20.47
N LYS A 16 5.65 12.39 21.10
CA LYS A 16 6.87 13.18 20.92
C LYS A 16 7.70 12.63 19.77
N PHE A 17 8.05 13.43 18.78
CA PHE A 17 8.98 13.01 17.72
C PHE A 17 10.42 13.29 18.14
N LEU A 18 11.30 12.29 18.02
CA LEU A 18 12.72 12.44 18.33
C LEU A 18 13.55 12.68 17.08
N GLY A 19 13.16 12.07 15.96
CA GLY A 19 13.85 12.24 14.68
C GLY A 19 13.68 11.07 13.74
N ARG A 20 14.22 11.26 12.53
CA ARG A 20 14.36 10.27 11.48
C ARG A 20 15.84 9.98 11.29
N VAL A 21 16.23 8.70 11.21
CA VAL A 21 17.62 8.27 11.01
C VAL A 21 17.66 7.28 9.87
N GLU A 22 18.57 7.46 8.92
CA GLU A 22 18.87 6.45 7.91
C GLU A 22 19.49 5.21 8.57
N VAL A 23 18.99 4.04 8.23
CA VAL A 23 19.42 2.76 8.80
C VAL A 23 19.76 1.76 7.71
N PHE A 24 20.77 0.94 7.99
CA PHE A 24 21.20 -0.10 7.06
C PHE A 24 20.25 -1.31 7.06
N HIS A 25 19.81 -1.73 8.25
CA HIS A 25 18.91 -2.87 8.41
C HIS A 25 17.44 -2.44 8.40
N SER A 26 16.60 -3.19 7.68
CA SER A 26 15.15 -2.97 7.61
C SER A 26 14.38 -3.53 8.81
N GLU A 27 15.02 -4.35 9.65
CA GLU A 27 14.38 -5.03 10.78
C GLU A 27 15.35 -5.29 11.95
N GLY A 28 14.77 -5.57 13.12
CA GLY A 28 15.51 -5.97 14.32
C GLY A 28 15.52 -4.90 15.41
N LEU A 29 15.50 -5.35 16.67
CA LEU A 29 15.47 -4.45 17.83
C LEU A 29 16.70 -3.53 17.92
N GLN A 30 17.85 -3.99 17.40
CA GLN A 30 19.10 -3.24 17.39
C GLN A 30 18.98 -1.94 16.58
N VAL A 31 18.14 -1.89 15.55
CA VAL A 31 17.92 -0.71 14.71
C VAL A 31 17.42 0.48 15.54
N LEU A 32 16.55 0.24 16.52
CA LEU A 32 16.05 1.30 17.42
C LEU A 32 17.16 1.80 18.35
N THR A 33 18.00 0.90 18.85
CA THR A 33 19.12 1.23 19.73
C THR A 33 20.16 2.09 19.01
N GLU A 34 20.53 1.71 17.78
CA GLU A 34 21.49 2.43 16.95
C GLU A 34 20.96 3.81 16.55
N ALA A 35 19.73 3.88 16.03
CA ALA A 35 19.11 5.14 15.66
C ALA A 35 18.96 6.09 16.86
N ALA A 36 18.60 5.57 18.03
CA ALA A 36 18.53 6.38 19.26
C ALA A 36 19.92 6.88 19.71
N GLY A 37 20.98 6.10 19.47
CA GLY A 37 22.37 6.50 19.70
C GLY A 37 22.78 7.69 18.83
N VAL A 38 22.43 7.65 17.53
CA VAL A 38 22.71 8.75 16.59
C VAL A 38 22.02 10.04 17.03
N LEU A 39 20.74 10.00 17.39
CA LEU A 39 19.97 11.18 17.81
C LEU A 39 20.45 11.79 19.13
N LYS A 40 21.11 11.01 20.00
CA LYS A 40 21.72 11.51 21.24
C LYS A 40 23.04 12.23 21.00
N SER A 41 23.72 11.97 19.88
CA SER A 41 24.98 12.62 19.58
C SER A 41 24.74 14.09 19.17
N PRO A 42 25.44 15.06 19.78
CA PRO A 42 25.30 16.46 19.40
C PRO A 42 25.87 16.76 18.01
N ASP A 43 26.76 15.90 17.49
CA ASP A 43 27.71 16.21 16.41
C ASP A 43 27.40 15.59 15.04
N LYS A 44 26.50 14.59 14.93
CA LYS A 44 26.19 13.96 13.64
C LYS A 44 24.76 14.25 13.20
N GLY A 45 24.66 15.07 12.15
CA GLY A 45 23.67 14.98 11.08
C GLY A 45 22.23 14.79 11.52
N THR A 46 21.60 15.88 11.99
CA THR A 46 20.14 15.98 11.97
C THR A 46 19.79 17.05 10.96
N GLU A 47 19.54 16.64 9.71
CA GLU A 47 19.00 17.54 8.67
C GLU A 47 17.63 18.12 9.08
N GLU A 48 16.99 17.58 10.13
CA GLU A 48 15.87 18.20 10.82
C GLU A 48 15.98 18.01 12.34
N LYS A 49 16.87 18.75 13.01
CA LYS A 49 16.69 19.09 14.43
C LYS A 49 15.58 20.13 14.55
N THR A 50 14.42 19.86 13.93
CA THR A 50 13.28 20.76 13.93
C THR A 50 12.80 20.85 15.37
N LYS A 51 12.77 22.08 15.89
CA LYS A 51 12.42 22.50 17.27
C LYS A 51 10.98 22.12 17.72
N LYS A 52 10.44 20.98 17.28
CA LYS A 52 9.04 20.62 17.43
C LYS A 52 8.94 19.19 17.93
N ASN A 53 9.02 19.09 19.25
CA ASN A 53 8.93 17.83 19.97
C ASN A 53 7.57 17.14 19.78
N LYS A 54 6.47 17.82 19.44
CA LYS A 54 5.13 17.24 19.52
C LYS A 54 4.53 17.09 18.12
N VAL A 55 4.14 15.86 17.77
CA VAL A 55 3.51 15.50 16.50
C VAL A 55 2.16 14.83 16.74
N SER A 56 1.30 14.91 15.75
CA SER A 56 0.11 14.06 15.62
C SER A 56 0.45 12.92 14.67
N LEU A 57 0.45 11.70 15.21
CA LEU A 57 0.63 10.45 14.48
C LEU A 57 -0.74 9.92 14.09
N PHE A 58 -1.01 9.83 12.79
CA PHE A 58 -2.24 9.28 12.27
C PHE A 58 -1.99 7.91 11.66
N LEU A 59 -2.87 6.97 11.96
CA LEU A 59 -2.82 5.59 11.51
C LEU A 59 -4.10 5.32 10.70
N SER A 60 -3.92 4.97 9.44
CA SER A 60 -4.99 4.60 8.52
C SER A 60 -4.69 3.25 7.87
N VAL A 61 -5.65 2.74 7.09
CA VAL A 61 -5.45 1.55 6.26
C VAL A 61 -4.41 1.76 5.16
N SER A 62 -4.09 3.01 4.82
CA SER A 62 -3.12 3.34 3.77
C SER A 62 -1.71 3.49 4.32
N GLY A 63 -1.56 4.03 5.53
CA GLY A 63 -0.24 4.39 6.03
C GLY A 63 -0.22 5.00 7.41
N VAL A 64 0.98 5.46 7.76
CA VAL A 64 1.29 6.22 8.96
C VAL A 64 1.70 7.63 8.55
N ASP A 65 0.95 8.62 9.00
CA ASP A 65 1.22 10.02 8.76
C ASP A 65 1.71 10.72 10.03
N ILE A 66 2.77 11.52 9.90
CA ILE A 66 3.38 12.27 10.99
C ILE A 66 3.20 13.75 10.69
N LEU A 67 2.34 14.42 11.46
CA LEU A 67 2.03 15.84 11.28
C LEU A 67 2.58 16.65 12.45
N GLU A 68 3.04 17.86 12.17
CA GLU A 68 3.33 18.86 13.19
C GLU A 68 2.06 19.18 14.00
N HIS A 69 2.11 19.08 15.33
CA HIS A 69 0.90 19.05 16.14
C HIS A 69 0.05 20.34 16.10
N LYS A 70 0.69 21.51 15.98
CA LYS A 70 0.06 22.84 15.98
C LYS A 70 -0.41 23.27 14.59
N THR A 71 0.47 23.20 13.60
CA THR A 71 0.22 23.67 12.23
C THR A 71 -0.44 22.60 11.36
N LYS A 72 -0.46 21.34 11.82
CA LYS A 72 -0.92 20.19 11.04
C LYS A 72 -0.15 20.02 9.72
N PHE A 73 1.08 20.52 9.67
CA PHE A 73 1.94 20.37 8.51
C PHE A 73 2.40 18.92 8.41
N MET A 74 2.19 18.30 7.25
CA MET A 74 2.63 16.93 6.96
C MET A 74 4.16 16.87 6.91
N LEU A 75 4.77 16.15 7.85
CA LEU A 75 6.22 15.95 7.89
C LEU A 75 6.61 14.72 7.08
N TYR A 76 5.92 13.60 7.32
CA TYR A 76 6.20 12.33 6.68
C TYR A 76 4.92 11.53 6.46
N THR A 77 4.84 10.87 5.31
CA THR A 77 3.83 9.86 4.99
C THR A 77 4.55 8.56 4.70
N CYS A 78 4.21 7.52 5.45
CA CYS A 78 4.81 6.19 5.33
C CYS A 78 3.71 5.19 4.96
N PRO A 79 3.60 4.79 3.68
CA PRO A 79 2.66 3.75 3.28
C PRO A 79 2.92 2.44 4.04
N LEU A 80 1.88 1.72 4.44
CA LEU A 80 2.03 0.47 5.20
C LEU A 80 2.90 -0.57 4.46
N SER A 81 2.81 -0.59 3.12
CA SER A 81 3.62 -1.45 2.23
C SER A 81 5.13 -1.22 2.34
N THR A 82 5.54 -0.02 2.76
CA THR A 82 6.95 0.34 2.95
C THR A 82 7.48 0.04 4.34
N ILE A 83 6.59 -0.22 5.32
CA ILE A 83 6.96 -0.46 6.70
C ILE A 83 7.38 -1.92 6.87
N SER A 84 8.65 -2.10 7.23
CA SER A 84 9.26 -3.42 7.40
C SER A 84 9.28 -3.87 8.86
N PHE A 85 9.40 -2.93 9.81
CA PHE A 85 9.59 -3.23 11.23
C PHE A 85 8.99 -2.17 12.13
N CYS A 86 8.50 -2.58 13.31
CA CYS A 86 8.19 -1.67 14.41
C CYS A 86 8.57 -2.31 15.75
N GLY A 87 8.89 -1.50 16.74
CA GLY A 87 9.24 -2.00 18.06
C GLY A 87 9.32 -0.94 19.14
N VAL A 88 9.36 -1.41 20.38
CA VAL A 88 9.68 -0.59 21.55
C VAL A 88 11.16 -0.78 21.86
N HIS A 89 11.84 0.31 22.23
CA HIS A 89 13.26 0.26 22.59
C HIS A 89 13.48 -0.58 23.87
N GLN A 90 14.48 -1.44 23.84
CA GLN A 90 14.71 -2.48 24.86
C GLN A 90 14.81 -1.94 26.30
N THR A 91 15.52 -0.82 26.51
CA THR A 91 15.74 -0.22 27.84
C THR A 91 14.88 1.02 28.12
N MET A 92 14.11 1.50 27.14
CA MET A 92 13.33 2.73 27.24
C MET A 92 11.89 2.44 26.77
N PRO A 93 11.00 1.96 27.66
CA PRO A 93 9.67 1.47 27.28
C PRO A 93 8.74 2.57 26.74
N ASN A 94 9.10 3.83 26.94
CA ASN A 94 8.39 4.97 26.39
C ASN A 94 8.90 5.40 25.01
N LEU A 95 9.98 4.80 24.51
CA LEU A 95 10.53 5.04 23.18
C LEU A 95 10.14 3.88 22.27
N PHE A 96 9.54 4.22 21.14
CA PHE A 96 9.19 3.26 20.11
C PHE A 96 9.58 3.82 18.74
N GLY A 97 9.58 2.97 17.74
CA GLY A 97 9.80 3.41 16.38
C GLY A 97 9.40 2.36 15.37
N PHE A 98 9.43 2.77 14.12
CA PHE A 98 9.21 1.91 12.97
C PHE A 98 10.20 2.25 11.86
N VAL A 99 10.45 1.27 11.00
CA VAL A 99 11.34 1.37 9.86
C VAL A 99 10.50 1.34 8.60
N ALA A 100 10.70 2.31 7.73
CA ALA A 100 10.06 2.37 6.42
C ALA A 100 11.08 2.63 5.31
N LYS A 101 10.88 1.99 4.16
CA LYS A 101 11.66 2.24 2.95
C LYS A 101 11.32 3.61 2.37
N HIS A 102 12.33 4.37 1.96
CA HIS A 102 12.13 5.66 1.31
C HIS A 102 11.47 5.46 -0.08
N PRO A 103 10.44 6.24 -0.45
CA PRO A 103 9.69 6.01 -1.69
C PRO A 103 10.51 6.27 -2.96
N ALA A 104 11.52 7.14 -2.87
CA ALA A 104 12.33 7.56 -4.03
C ALA A 104 13.80 7.10 -3.96
N ALA A 105 14.19 6.35 -2.92
CA ALA A 105 15.58 5.92 -2.73
C ALA A 105 15.61 4.51 -2.14
N ASP A 106 16.65 3.73 -2.48
CA ASP A 106 16.84 2.39 -1.93
C ASP A 106 17.47 2.45 -0.52
N MET A 107 16.77 3.15 0.38
CA MET A 107 17.27 3.48 1.71
C MET A 107 16.15 3.28 2.73
N ASN A 108 16.50 2.77 3.92
CA ASN A 108 15.55 2.60 5.01
C ASN A 108 15.72 3.72 6.04
N HIS A 109 14.60 4.19 6.57
CA HIS A 109 14.58 5.20 7.62
C HIS A 109 13.87 4.67 8.85
N CYS A 110 14.50 4.87 10.00
CA CYS A 110 13.92 4.62 11.32
C CYS A 110 13.32 5.93 11.86
N TYR A 111 12.04 5.88 12.19
CA TYR A 111 11.29 6.99 12.79
C TYR A 111 11.15 6.73 14.28
N LEU A 112 11.74 7.60 15.10
CA LEU A 112 11.76 7.44 16.56
C LEU A 112 10.78 8.40 17.23
N LEU A 113 9.87 7.82 18.02
CA LEU A 113 8.80 8.53 18.71
C LEU A 113 8.75 8.12 20.19
N GLN A 114 8.27 9.01 21.04
CA GLN A 114 8.18 8.79 22.47
C GLN A 114 6.75 9.01 22.98
N SER A 115 6.21 8.02 23.68
CA SER A 115 4.91 8.08 24.34
C SER A 115 4.97 7.44 25.73
N LYS A 116 4.54 8.17 26.76
CA LYS A 116 4.52 7.63 28.13
C LYS A 116 3.47 6.54 28.33
N LYS A 117 2.36 6.60 27.58
CA LYS A 117 1.18 5.76 27.81
C LYS A 117 0.93 4.74 26.71
N PHE A 118 1.31 5.06 25.47
CA PHE A 118 0.81 4.35 24.30
C PHE A 118 1.90 3.65 23.47
N SER A 119 3.16 3.60 23.92
CA SER A 119 4.26 3.03 23.11
C SER A 119 4.00 1.59 22.65
N HIS A 120 3.61 0.70 23.57
CA HIS A 120 3.30 -0.69 23.23
C HIS A 120 2.03 -0.81 22.36
N LEU A 121 0.99 -0.03 22.68
CA LEU A 121 -0.26 -0.02 21.91
C LEU A 121 -0.01 0.42 20.47
N LEU A 122 0.73 1.52 20.27
CA LEU A 122 1.06 2.06 18.96
C LEU A 122 1.87 1.07 18.13
N VAL A 123 2.86 0.41 18.74
CA VAL A 123 3.63 -0.65 18.08
C VAL A 123 2.73 -1.83 17.70
N SER A 124 1.77 -2.21 18.55
CA SER A 124 0.81 -3.27 18.22
C SER A 124 -0.05 -2.88 17.02
N ILE A 125 -0.68 -1.69 17.04
CA ILE A 125 -1.57 -1.23 15.97
C ILE A 125 -0.81 -1.13 14.64
N ILE A 126 0.39 -0.52 14.65
CA ILE A 126 1.24 -0.41 13.45
C ILE A 126 1.64 -1.81 12.96
N GLY A 127 2.05 -2.69 13.89
CA GLY A 127 2.45 -4.07 13.62
C GLY A 127 1.35 -4.87 12.95
N ASP A 128 0.13 -4.80 13.47
CA ASP A 128 -1.03 -5.49 12.93
C ASP A 128 -1.40 -4.94 11.55
N ALA A 129 -1.38 -3.61 11.39
CA ALA A 129 -1.71 -2.93 10.14
C ALA A 129 -0.76 -3.32 8.99
N PHE A 130 0.56 -3.21 9.17
CA PHE A 130 1.48 -3.57 8.08
C PHE A 130 1.51 -5.08 7.82
N GLN A 131 1.26 -5.92 8.83
CA GLN A 131 1.18 -7.38 8.63
C GLN A 131 -0.08 -7.77 7.85
N ALA A 132 -1.20 -7.07 8.07
CA ALA A 132 -2.38 -7.21 7.24
C ALA A 132 -2.07 -6.79 5.79
N CYS A 133 -1.48 -5.61 5.59
CA CYS A 133 -1.09 -5.09 4.28
C CYS A 133 -0.20 -6.08 3.49
N ARG A 134 0.86 -6.62 4.10
CA ARG A 134 1.75 -7.60 3.43
C ARG A 134 1.06 -8.91 3.05
N ARG A 135 0.09 -9.37 3.86
CA ARG A 135 -0.68 -10.58 3.53
C ARG A 135 -1.60 -10.34 2.33
N GLU A 136 -2.24 -9.18 2.27
CA GLU A 136 -3.08 -8.79 1.14
C GLU A 136 -2.29 -8.63 -0.15
N GLU A 137 -1.10 -8.01 -0.09
CA GLU A 137 -0.19 -7.92 -1.24
C GLU A 137 0.20 -9.30 -1.78
N GLY A 138 0.54 -10.25 -0.90
CA GLY A 138 0.85 -11.62 -1.30
C GLY A 138 -0.33 -12.32 -1.98
N VAL A 139 -1.54 -12.14 -1.46
CA VAL A 139 -2.78 -12.72 -2.04
C VAL A 139 -3.11 -12.08 -3.38
N ASN A 140 -3.03 -10.76 -3.50
CA ASN A 140 -3.32 -10.03 -4.73
C ASN A 140 -2.30 -10.37 -5.82
N SER A 141 -1.01 -10.39 -5.48
CA SER A 141 0.06 -10.83 -6.40
C SER A 141 -0.17 -12.25 -6.92
N HIS A 142 -0.53 -13.19 -6.05
CA HIS A 142 -0.87 -14.55 -6.47
C HIS A 142 -2.12 -14.60 -7.36
N ARG A 143 -3.16 -13.82 -7.03
CA ARG A 143 -4.37 -13.72 -7.86
C ARG A 143 -4.05 -13.18 -9.25
N ASP A 144 -3.22 -12.16 -9.36
CA ASP A 144 -2.83 -11.55 -10.64
C ASP A 144 -2.10 -12.56 -11.54
N LEU A 145 -1.16 -13.33 -10.97
CA LEU A 145 -0.47 -14.40 -11.69
C LEU A 145 -1.44 -15.48 -12.21
N VAL A 146 -2.42 -15.88 -11.37
CA VAL A 146 -3.44 -16.85 -11.77
C VAL A 146 -4.33 -16.30 -12.88
N VAL A 147 -4.76 -15.04 -12.77
CA VAL A 147 -5.59 -14.37 -13.78
C VAL A 147 -4.84 -14.28 -15.11
N GLU A 148 -3.55 -13.93 -15.09
CA GLU A 148 -2.72 -13.86 -16.29
C GLU A 148 -2.56 -15.24 -16.95
N ALA A 149 -2.29 -16.28 -16.18
CA ALA A 149 -2.20 -17.65 -16.67
C ALA A 149 -3.54 -18.13 -17.28
N LEU A 150 -4.66 -17.83 -16.63
CA LEU A 150 -6.00 -18.16 -17.12
C LEU A 150 -6.34 -17.42 -18.42
N ARG A 151 -5.97 -16.14 -18.53
CA ARG A 151 -6.13 -15.34 -19.76
C ARG A 151 -5.34 -15.94 -20.92
N HIS A 152 -4.08 -16.35 -20.68
CA HIS A 152 -3.28 -17.01 -21.70
C HIS A 152 -3.88 -18.35 -22.13
N LYS A 153 -4.30 -19.19 -21.18
CA LYS A 153 -4.94 -20.48 -21.47
C LYS A 153 -6.24 -20.32 -22.26
N ASN A 154 -7.09 -19.36 -21.89
CA ASN A 154 -8.31 -19.05 -22.65
C ASN A 154 -8.00 -18.65 -24.10
N LYS A 155 -6.98 -17.82 -24.32
CA LYS A 155 -6.57 -17.40 -25.67
C LYS A 155 -6.11 -18.58 -26.53
N VAL A 156 -5.38 -19.54 -25.96
CA VAL A 156 -4.97 -20.77 -26.67
C VAL A 156 -6.19 -21.63 -26.99
N LEU A 157 -7.05 -21.91 -26.00
CA LEU A 157 -8.25 -22.73 -26.18
C LEU A 157 -9.23 -22.12 -27.18
N GLN A 158 -9.33 -20.79 -27.26
CA GLN A 158 -10.15 -20.10 -28.26
C GLN A 158 -9.60 -20.27 -29.68
N LYS A 159 -8.28 -20.26 -29.86
CA LYS A 159 -7.64 -20.54 -31.16
C LYS A 159 -7.86 -21.98 -31.59
N GLU A 160 -7.65 -22.94 -30.69
CA GLU A 160 -7.89 -24.36 -30.96
C GLU A 160 -9.37 -24.63 -31.28
N ASN A 161 -10.30 -24.06 -30.49
CA ASN A 161 -11.73 -24.17 -30.78
C ASN A 161 -12.09 -23.61 -32.17
N LYS A 162 -11.50 -22.47 -32.55
CA LYS A 162 -11.72 -21.88 -33.89
C LYS A 162 -11.22 -22.80 -35.00
N GLU A 163 -10.05 -23.42 -34.81
CA GLU A 163 -9.46 -24.36 -35.78
C GLU A 163 -10.27 -25.66 -35.87
N LEU A 164 -10.67 -26.25 -34.74
CA LEU A 164 -11.51 -27.44 -34.71
C LEU A 164 -12.87 -27.19 -35.37
N LYS A 165 -13.51 -26.06 -35.09
CA LYS A 165 -14.77 -25.66 -35.74
C LYS A 165 -14.61 -25.55 -37.26
N LYS A 166 -13.51 -25.00 -37.77
CA LYS A 166 -13.21 -24.95 -39.21
C LYS A 166 -13.06 -26.35 -39.80
N ARG A 167 -12.32 -27.24 -39.14
CA ARG A 167 -12.13 -28.64 -39.59
C ARG A 167 -13.45 -29.41 -39.60
N LEU A 168 -14.27 -29.25 -38.55
CA LEU A 168 -15.62 -29.82 -38.49
C LEU A 168 -16.49 -29.31 -39.63
N ALA A 169 -16.49 -28.00 -39.92
CA ALA A 169 -17.24 -27.44 -41.04
C ALA A 169 -16.76 -27.97 -42.41
N ALA A 170 -15.45 -28.18 -42.58
CA ALA A 170 -14.90 -28.76 -43.81
C ALA A 170 -15.29 -30.24 -44.00
N LEU A 171 -15.34 -31.01 -42.92
CA LEU A 171 -15.75 -32.43 -42.96
C LEU A 171 -17.27 -32.60 -43.13
N LEU A 172 -18.06 -31.76 -42.48
CA LEU A 172 -19.52 -31.75 -42.60
C LEU A 172 -20.00 -31.05 -43.89
N GLY A 173 -19.13 -30.29 -44.56
CA GLY A 173 -19.40 -29.59 -45.82
C GLY A 173 -19.65 -30.49 -47.04
N ASN A 174 -19.56 -31.82 -46.90
CA ASN A 174 -19.97 -32.79 -47.92
C ASN A 174 -21.30 -33.51 -47.60
N GLY A 175 -22.08 -33.05 -46.61
CA GLY A 175 -23.38 -33.64 -46.28
C GLY A 175 -24.35 -32.60 -45.69
N ALA A 176 -25.38 -32.31 -46.50
CA ALA A 176 -26.55 -31.47 -46.27
C ALA A 176 -27.00 -31.09 -44.84
N GLU A 177 -27.50 -29.85 -44.79
CA GLU A 177 -28.62 -29.31 -44.01
C GLU A 177 -28.45 -28.84 -42.55
N ARG A 178 -29.12 -27.70 -42.34
CA ARG A 178 -29.17 -26.83 -41.17
C ARG A 178 -29.98 -27.48 -40.04
N THR A 179 -29.51 -27.33 -38.80
CA THR A 179 -30.40 -26.96 -37.68
C THR A 179 -29.66 -25.97 -36.78
N ASP A 180 -30.15 -24.74 -36.79
CA ASP A 180 -29.67 -23.64 -35.97
C ASP A 180 -30.36 -23.75 -34.61
N SER A 181 -29.65 -24.32 -33.63
CA SER A 181 -30.04 -24.26 -32.21
C SER A 181 -29.00 -23.41 -31.49
N GLN A 182 -29.00 -22.11 -31.78
CA GLN A 182 -28.23 -21.11 -31.04
C GLN A 182 -28.80 -20.93 -29.63
N SER A 183 -28.28 -21.68 -28.67
CA SER A 183 -28.19 -21.22 -27.29
C SER A 183 -26.96 -20.32 -27.18
N ALA A 184 -27.06 -19.11 -27.72
CA ALA A 184 -26.02 -18.09 -27.59
C ALA A 184 -25.99 -17.59 -26.14
N VAL A 185 -25.10 -18.12 -25.31
CA VAL A 185 -24.68 -17.40 -24.10
C VAL A 185 -23.86 -16.21 -24.58
N ARG A 186 -24.55 -15.07 -24.72
CA ARG A 186 -23.98 -13.78 -25.07
C ARG A 186 -23.17 -13.29 -23.86
N VAL A 187 -21.89 -13.64 -23.81
CA VAL A 187 -20.95 -12.94 -22.93
C VAL A 187 -20.73 -11.57 -23.58
N HIS A 188 -21.34 -10.54 -23.01
CA HIS A 188 -20.98 -9.17 -23.31
C HIS A 188 -19.49 -9.00 -22.96
N ALA A 189 -18.65 -8.91 -23.98
CA ALA A 189 -17.34 -8.33 -23.83
C ALA A 189 -17.57 -6.81 -23.81
N GLU A 190 -17.56 -6.22 -22.61
CA GLU A 190 -17.27 -4.79 -22.49
C GLU A 190 -15.78 -4.64 -22.77
N ASP A 191 -15.49 -4.03 -23.92
CA ASP A 191 -14.16 -3.57 -24.31
C ASP A 191 -13.76 -2.39 -23.39
N ASP A 192 -13.20 -2.67 -22.22
CA ASP A 192 -12.49 -1.66 -21.43
C ASP A 192 -11.03 -1.58 -21.89
N ASN A 193 -10.85 -1.06 -23.10
CA ASN A 193 -9.63 -0.38 -23.50
C ASN A 193 -9.98 1.06 -23.91
N ALA A 194 -10.26 1.90 -22.91
CA ALA A 194 -10.28 3.35 -23.08
C ALA A 194 -9.03 3.95 -22.40
N PRO A 195 -8.25 4.79 -23.11
CA PRO A 195 -7.15 5.52 -22.48
C PRO A 195 -7.73 6.60 -21.57
N LEU A 196 -7.27 6.66 -20.33
CA LEU A 196 -7.56 7.73 -19.38
C LEU A 196 -7.03 9.06 -19.91
N LEU A 197 -7.83 9.77 -20.71
CA LEU A 197 -7.63 11.17 -21.03
C LEU A 197 -8.19 12.02 -19.89
N ARG A 198 -7.23 12.59 -19.17
CA ARG A 198 -7.34 13.75 -18.29
C ARG A 198 -8.06 14.91 -19.01
N ASN A 199 -9.09 15.47 -18.38
CA ASN A 199 -9.66 16.81 -18.63
C ASN A 199 -10.16 17.31 -17.27
N GLU A 200 -9.59 18.32 -16.60
CA GLU A 200 -9.67 19.74 -16.96
C GLU A 200 -11.00 20.11 -17.62
N TYR A 201 -11.98 20.55 -16.82
CA TYR A 201 -12.69 21.85 -16.94
C TYR A 201 -14.02 21.81 -16.17
N ILE A 202 -14.15 22.63 -15.12
CA ILE A 202 -15.39 23.39 -14.91
C ILE A 202 -14.99 24.85 -14.76
N GLN A 203 -15.00 25.56 -15.89
CA GLN A 203 -15.24 26.99 -15.98
C GLN A 203 -16.45 27.17 -16.92
N GLN A 204 -17.58 27.47 -16.28
CA GLN A 204 -18.36 28.70 -16.53
C GLN A 204 -19.13 28.86 -17.85
N LYS A 205 -20.45 29.06 -17.68
CA LYS A 205 -21.34 30.11 -18.22
C LYS A 205 -22.76 29.54 -18.29
N ALA A 206 -23.84 30.21 -17.90
CA ALA A 206 -24.15 31.63 -17.82
C ALA A 206 -25.16 31.90 -16.70
#